data_AF-A0A815JKJ2-F1
#
_entry.id   AF-A0A815JKJ2-F1
#
_cell.length_a   1.000
_cell.length_b   1.000
_cell.length_c   1.000
_cell.angle_alpha   90.00
_cell.angle_beta   90.00
_cell.angle_gamma   90.00
#
_symmetry.space_group_name_H-M   'P 1'
#
loop_
_entity.id
_entity.type
_entity.pdbx_description
1 polymer ?
#
loop_
_entity_poly.entity_id
_entity_poly.type
_entity_poly.pdbx_seq_one_letter_code
_entity_poly.pdbx_strand_id
1 'polypeptide(L)'
;MGKDALSIRTAQHWFNWFKNDNFELDDLPRTGRPLKVDMNVLKQLIEEDPRLTTWCLAERFWCSHTTVETHLGELDKTWKYGVWIPHELSPLQLQHRFDACMELMTSHRNYQWLHDLITGDEKWVCCMLTTHPSDSG
;
A
#
# COMPACT_ATOMS: atom_id res chain seq x y z
N MET A 1 28.88 -10.83 -47.71
CA MET A 1 28.55 -11.05 -46.28
C MET A 1 27.08 -11.41 -46.20
N GLY A 2 26.70 -12.36 -45.34
CA GLY A 2 25.30 -12.78 -45.19
C GLY A 2 24.44 -11.63 -44.66
N LYS A 3 23.15 -11.60 -45.02
CA LYS A 3 22.22 -10.51 -44.66
C LYS A 3 22.08 -10.29 -43.14
N ASP A 4 22.48 -11.27 -42.34
CA ASP A 4 22.36 -11.25 -40.86
C ASP A 4 23.72 -11.09 -40.15
N ALA A 5 24.79 -10.74 -40.87
CA ALA A 5 26.11 -10.53 -40.28
C ALA A 5 26.19 -9.19 -39.51
N LEU A 6 26.88 -9.20 -38.37
CA LEU A 6 27.15 -7.99 -37.57
C LEU A 6 27.90 -6.94 -38.40
N SER A 7 27.61 -5.66 -38.13
CA SER A 7 28.37 -4.57 -38.76
C SER A 7 29.83 -4.58 -38.28
N ILE A 8 30.75 -4.15 -39.15
CA ILE A 8 32.19 -4.02 -38.81
C ILE A 8 32.39 -3.15 -37.57
N ARG A 9 31.59 -2.09 -37.40
CA ARG A 9 31.64 -1.19 -36.23
C ARG A 9 31.27 -1.92 -34.94
N THR A 10 30.22 -2.75 -34.99
CA THR A 10 29.80 -3.57 -33.84
C THR A 10 30.88 -4.59 -33.48
N ALA A 11 31.49 -5.26 -34.46
CA ALA A 11 32.57 -6.20 -34.24
C ALA A 11 33.82 -5.55 -33.62
N GLN A 12 34.20 -4.36 -34.07
CA GLN A 12 35.31 -3.59 -33.50
C GLN A 12 35.02 -3.14 -32.06
N HIS A 13 33.78 -2.72 -31.77
CA HIS A 13 33.35 -2.35 -30.43
C HIS A 13 33.47 -3.52 -29.46
N TRP A 14 32.92 -4.68 -29.80
CA TRP A 14 33.03 -5.91 -29.00
C TRP A 14 34.48 -6.38 -28.85
N PHE A 15 35.29 -6.32 -29.91
CA PHE A 15 36.71 -6.69 -29.82
C PHE A 15 37.47 -5.79 -28.82
N ASN A 16 37.21 -4.48 -28.82
CA ASN A 16 37.81 -3.57 -27.84
C ASN A 16 37.26 -3.82 -26.43
N TRP A 17 35.98 -4.17 -26.30
CA TRP A 17 35.35 -4.53 -25.03
C TRP A 17 36.01 -5.76 -24.40
N PHE A 18 36.18 -6.83 -25.18
CA PHE A 18 36.87 -8.06 -24.74
C PHE A 18 38.36 -7.85 -24.47
N LYS A 19 39.03 -6.95 -25.22
CA LYS A 19 40.43 -6.60 -24.96
C LYS A 19 40.64 -5.92 -23.59
N ASN A 20 39.58 -5.30 -23.04
CA ASN A 20 39.60 -4.70 -21.70
C ASN A 20 39.13 -5.69 -20.61
N ASP A 21 39.26 -7.00 -20.85
CA ASP A 21 38.84 -8.09 -19.95
C ASP A 21 37.36 -8.06 -19.51
N ASN A 22 36.50 -7.34 -20.24
CA ASN A 22 35.06 -7.35 -20.02
C ASN A 22 34.40 -8.38 -20.93
N PHE A 23 34.01 -9.52 -20.36
CA PHE A 23 33.33 -10.63 -21.06
C PHE A 23 31.82 -10.67 -20.75
N GLU A 24 31.28 -9.64 -20.11
CA GLU A 24 29.84 -9.52 -19.90
C GLU A 24 29.15 -9.31 -21.25
N LEU A 25 28.26 -10.24 -21.58
CA LEU A 25 27.51 -10.23 -22.85
C LEU A 25 26.14 -9.54 -22.70
N ASP A 26 25.72 -9.29 -21.47
CA ASP A 26 24.47 -8.63 -21.17
C ASP A 26 24.58 -7.12 -21.44
N ASP A 27 23.50 -6.54 -21.95
CA ASP A 27 23.40 -5.09 -22.09
C ASP A 27 23.54 -4.45 -20.70
N LEU A 28 24.45 -3.49 -20.57
CA LEU A 28 24.53 -2.65 -19.38
C LEU A 28 23.15 -2.00 -19.10
N PRO A 29 22.82 -1.74 -17.83
CA PRO A 29 21.60 -1.05 -17.47
C PRO A 29 21.47 0.23 -18.29
N ARG A 30 20.47 0.28 -19.17
CA ARG A 30 20.20 1.47 -19.96
C ARG A 30 19.81 2.58 -18.98
N THR A 31 20.44 3.74 -19.11
CA THR A 31 19.96 4.97 -18.47
C THR A 31 18.61 5.30 -19.11
N GLY A 32 17.54 4.81 -18.50
CA GLY A 32 16.18 5.05 -18.94
C GLY A 32 15.84 6.54 -18.95
N ARG A 33 14.60 6.86 -19.34
CA ARG A 33 14.12 8.24 -19.22
C ARG A 33 14.18 8.66 -17.74
N PRO A 34 14.77 9.82 -17.41
CA PRO A 34 14.80 10.30 -16.03
C PRO A 34 13.37 10.45 -15.48
N LEU A 35 13.19 10.06 -14.21
CA LEU A 35 11.91 10.13 -13.52
C LEU A 35 11.45 11.59 -13.45
N LYS A 36 10.21 11.86 -13.89
CA LYS A 36 9.61 13.20 -13.80
C LYS A 36 9.18 13.51 -12.36
N VAL A 37 8.99 12.48 -11.55
CA VAL A 37 8.52 12.55 -10.16
C VAL A 37 9.67 12.21 -9.23
N ASP A 38 9.91 13.06 -8.23
CA ASP A 38 10.84 12.75 -7.16
C ASP A 38 10.17 11.76 -6.18
N MET A 39 10.68 10.52 -6.16
CA MET A 39 10.15 9.43 -5.36
C MET A 39 10.23 9.70 -3.85
N ASN A 40 11.24 10.46 -3.40
CA ASN A 40 11.39 10.80 -1.99
C ASN A 40 10.29 11.77 -1.55
N VAL A 41 10.02 12.77 -2.39
CA VAL A 41 8.94 13.74 -2.15
C VAL A 41 7.58 13.03 -2.19
N LEU A 42 7.36 12.14 -3.15
CA LEU A 42 6.13 11.35 -3.23
C LEU A 42 5.92 10.52 -1.95
N LYS A 43 6.97 9.82 -1.50
CA LYS A 43 6.93 9.03 -0.25
C LYS A 43 6.59 9.90 0.96
N GLN A 44 7.25 11.06 1.10
CA GLN A 44 7.01 11.98 2.20
C GLN A 44 5.54 12.45 2.25
N LEU A 45 4.95 12.78 1.11
CA LEU A 45 3.56 13.23 1.04
C LEU A 45 2.56 12.16 1.48
N ILE A 46 2.82 10.90 1.12
CA ILE A 46 1.95 9.76 1.51
C ILE A 46 2.11 9.44 3.00
N GLU A 47 3.30 9.61 3.55
CA GLU A 47 3.54 9.42 4.98
C GLU A 47 2.88 10.52 5.82
N GLU A 48 2.83 11.75 5.30
CA GLU A 48 2.13 12.88 5.93
C GLU A 48 0.61 12.73 5.85
N ASP A 49 0.06 12.42 4.67
CA ASP A 49 -1.36 12.14 4.48
C ASP A 49 -1.59 10.94 3.54
N PRO A 50 -1.87 9.74 4.08
CA PRO A 50 -2.11 8.55 3.28
C PRO A 50 -3.48 8.56 2.58
N ARG A 51 -4.32 9.57 2.81
CA ARG A 51 -5.64 9.71 2.17
C ARG A 51 -5.61 10.50 0.86
N LEU A 52 -4.46 11.07 0.50
CA LEU A 52 -4.32 11.81 -0.75
C LEU A 52 -4.67 10.93 -1.95
N THR A 53 -5.48 11.49 -2.84
CA THR A 53 -5.79 10.81 -4.10
C THR A 53 -4.61 10.94 -5.06
N THR A 54 -4.46 9.93 -5.90
CA THR A 54 -3.54 9.91 -7.05
C THR A 54 -3.76 11.09 -8.00
N TRP A 55 -4.98 11.65 -8.09
CA TRP A 55 -5.26 12.89 -8.82
C TRP A 55 -4.63 14.12 -8.17
N CYS A 56 -4.79 14.30 -6.86
CA CYS A 56 -4.16 15.41 -6.12
C CYS A 56 -2.64 15.35 -6.21
N LEU A 57 -2.07 14.14 -6.15
CA LEU A 57 -0.64 13.93 -6.33
C LEU A 57 -0.20 14.28 -7.76
N ALA A 58 -0.96 13.85 -8.78
CA ALA A 58 -0.65 14.11 -10.18
C ALA A 58 -0.60 15.61 -10.50
N GLU A 59 -1.54 16.38 -9.96
CA GLU A 59 -1.55 17.85 -10.05
C GLU A 59 -0.30 18.47 -9.42
N ARG A 60 0.07 18.01 -8.21
CA ARG A 60 1.24 18.52 -7.49
C ARG A 60 2.57 18.22 -8.19
N PHE A 61 2.67 17.06 -8.84
CA PHE A 61 3.85 16.63 -9.58
C PHE A 61 3.80 16.99 -11.08
N TRP A 62 2.77 17.70 -11.53
CA TRP A 62 2.56 18.08 -12.94
C TRP A 62 2.74 16.89 -13.90
N CYS A 63 2.21 15.73 -13.49
CA CYS A 63 2.32 14.48 -14.22
C CYS A 63 0.94 13.83 -14.40
N SER A 64 0.90 12.69 -15.09
CA SER A 64 -0.36 11.95 -15.22
C SER A 64 -0.62 11.09 -13.99
N HIS A 65 -1.90 10.87 -13.68
CA HIS A 65 -2.32 9.97 -12.59
C HIS A 65 -1.70 8.58 -12.69
N THR A 66 -1.60 8.02 -13.90
CA THR A 66 -1.01 6.71 -14.15
C THR A 66 0.49 6.68 -13.84
N THR A 67 1.20 7.79 -14.03
CA THR A 67 2.60 7.95 -13.61
C THR A 67 2.70 7.86 -12.08
N VAL A 68 1.81 8.53 -11.35
CA VAL A 68 1.77 8.46 -9.88
C VAL A 68 1.46 7.03 -9.42
N GLU A 69 0.45 6.38 -9.99
CA GLU A 69 0.10 4.99 -9.65
C GLU A 69 1.27 4.02 -9.87
N THR A 70 1.99 4.17 -10.97
CA THR A 70 3.19 3.36 -11.27
C THR A 70 4.24 3.54 -10.18
N HIS A 71 4.54 4.79 -9.83
CA HIS A 71 5.51 5.11 -8.77
C HIS A 71 5.06 4.70 -7.37
N LEU A 72 3.75 4.73 -7.08
CA LEU A 72 3.21 4.17 -5.85
C LEU A 72 3.45 2.66 -5.78
N GLY A 73 3.26 1.95 -6.90
CA GLY A 73 3.57 0.53 -7.01
C GLY A 73 5.06 0.22 -6.79
N GLU A 74 5.96 1.04 -7.35
CA GLU A 74 7.42 0.94 -7.12
C GLU A 74 7.82 1.17 -5.65
N LEU A 75 6.98 1.88 -4.87
CA LEU A 75 7.17 2.11 -3.43
C LEU A 75 6.42 1.09 -2.55
N ASP A 76 5.88 0.03 -3.14
CA ASP A 76 5.01 -0.96 -2.48
C ASP A 76 3.81 -0.32 -1.74
N LYS A 77 3.30 0.81 -2.27
CA LYS A 77 2.11 1.49 -1.74
C LYS A 77 0.87 1.04 -2.48
N THR A 78 -0.12 0.60 -1.71
CA THR A 78 -1.44 0.18 -2.21
C THR A 78 -2.53 0.91 -1.46
N TRP A 79 -3.59 1.28 -2.19
CA TRP A 79 -4.75 1.90 -1.57
C TRP A 79 -5.55 0.87 -0.78
N LYS A 80 -6.03 1.28 0.40
CA LYS A 80 -6.85 0.45 1.29
C LYS A 80 -7.98 1.29 1.87
N TYR A 81 -9.11 0.64 2.12
CA TYR A 81 -10.21 1.26 2.85
C TYR A 81 -9.78 1.61 4.28
N GLY A 82 -10.26 2.76 4.75
CA GLY A 82 -10.13 3.12 6.16
C GLY A 82 -10.92 2.15 7.04
N VAL A 83 -10.42 1.92 8.25
CA VAL A 83 -11.15 1.14 9.27
C VAL A 83 -12.21 2.04 9.89
N TRP A 84 -13.44 1.55 9.99
CA TRP A 84 -14.49 2.25 10.72
C TRP A 84 -14.21 2.22 12.23
N ILE A 85 -14.13 3.39 12.84
CA ILE A 85 -13.91 3.54 14.28
C ILE A 85 -15.25 3.93 14.91
N PRO A 86 -15.78 3.17 15.89
CA PRO A 86 -17.14 3.41 16.41
C PRO A 86 -17.36 4.78 17.03
N HIS A 87 -16.35 5.29 17.76
CA HIS A 87 -16.44 6.53 18.51
C HIS A 87 -15.12 7.29 18.44
N GLU A 88 -15.20 8.61 18.33
CA GLU A 88 -14.09 9.50 18.60
C GLU A 88 -13.93 9.65 20.12
N LEU A 89 -12.79 9.20 20.65
CA LEU A 89 -12.54 9.19 22.09
C LEU A 89 -11.93 10.51 22.55
N SER A 90 -12.40 11.02 23.69
CA SER A 90 -11.71 12.12 24.37
C SER A 90 -10.40 11.64 25.00
N PRO A 91 -9.44 12.54 25.26
CA PRO A 91 -8.18 12.17 25.93
C PRO A 91 -8.40 11.45 27.27
N LEU A 92 -9.43 11.87 28.03
CA LEU A 92 -9.79 11.23 29.29
C LEU A 92 -10.31 9.80 29.09
N GLN A 93 -11.19 9.57 28.11
CA GLN A 93 -11.68 8.23 27.79
C GLN A 93 -10.54 7.30 27.33
N LEU A 94 -9.58 7.84 26.57
CA LEU A 94 -8.42 7.09 26.10
C LEU A 94 -7.52 6.67 27.27
N GLN A 95 -7.26 7.58 28.21
CA GLN A 95 -6.50 7.27 29.42
C GLN A 95 -7.20 6.20 30.28
N HIS A 96 -8.51 6.35 30.54
CA HIS A 96 -9.26 5.34 31.31
C HIS A 96 -9.22 3.96 30.68
N ARG A 97 -9.35 3.86 29.35
CA ARG A 97 -9.25 2.59 28.63
C ARG A 97 -7.84 2.01 28.73
N PHE A 98 -6.81 2.83 28.61
CA PHE A 98 -5.42 2.39 28.77
C PHE A 98 -5.17 1.84 30.18
N ASP A 99 -5.58 2.56 31.22
CA ASP A 99 -5.38 2.15 32.62
C ASP A 99 -6.10 0.83 32.92
N ALA A 100 -7.37 0.70 32.50
CA ALA A 100 -8.13 -0.53 32.68
C ALA A 100 -7.49 -1.73 31.95
N CYS A 101 -7.01 -1.55 30.71
CA CYS A 101 -6.31 -2.61 29.98
C CYS A 101 -4.98 -2.98 30.65
N MET A 102 -4.23 -1.99 31.12
CA MET A 102 -2.96 -2.20 31.81
C MET A 102 -3.16 -2.95 33.13
N GLU A 103 -4.18 -2.57 33.91
CA GLU A 103 -4.55 -3.27 35.14
C GLU A 103 -4.93 -4.72 34.85
N LEU A 104 -5.81 -4.98 33.88
CA LEU A 104 -6.19 -6.34 33.49
C LEU A 104 -4.98 -7.17 33.05
N MET A 105 -4.08 -6.61 32.24
CA MET A 105 -2.85 -7.29 31.81
C MET A 105 -1.90 -7.62 32.95
N THR A 106 -1.77 -6.71 33.93
CA THR A 106 -0.76 -6.84 35.00
C THR A 106 -1.24 -7.63 36.20
N SER A 107 -2.52 -7.52 36.55
CA SER A 107 -3.15 -8.25 37.66
C SER A 107 -3.45 -9.70 37.29
N HIS A 108 -3.79 -9.97 36.04
CA HIS A 108 -4.17 -11.30 35.57
C HIS A 108 -3.18 -11.81 34.50
N ARG A 109 -1.91 -11.96 34.91
CA ARG A 109 -0.81 -12.37 34.01
C ARG A 109 -0.97 -13.77 33.42
N ASN A 110 -1.74 -14.63 34.07
CA ASN A 110 -2.13 -15.93 33.51
C ASN A 110 -3.55 -15.81 32.95
N TYR A 111 -3.88 -16.59 31.92
CA TYR A 111 -5.22 -16.58 31.32
C TYR A 111 -6.23 -17.44 32.09
N GLN A 112 -5.90 -17.89 33.31
CA GLN A 112 -6.71 -18.85 34.07
C GLN A 112 -8.09 -18.27 34.42
N TRP A 113 -8.17 -16.98 34.72
CA TRP A 113 -9.39 -16.25 35.04
C TRP A 113 -10.38 -16.15 33.87
N LEU A 114 -9.93 -16.30 32.62
CA LEU A 114 -10.83 -16.28 31.46
C LEU A 114 -11.79 -17.47 31.46
N HIS A 115 -11.45 -18.57 32.13
CA HIS A 115 -12.33 -19.74 32.26
C HIS A 115 -13.58 -19.44 33.08
N ASP A 116 -13.49 -18.52 34.04
CA ASP A 116 -14.59 -18.14 34.92
C ASP A 116 -15.26 -16.82 34.47
N LEU A 117 -14.78 -16.21 33.38
CA LEU A 117 -15.31 -14.95 32.86
C LEU A 117 -16.66 -15.18 32.15
N ILE A 118 -17.70 -14.55 32.68
CA ILE A 118 -19.04 -14.52 32.06
C ILE A 118 -19.30 -13.09 31.55
N THR A 119 -19.63 -12.95 30.26
CA THR A 119 -20.00 -11.67 29.64
C THR A 119 -21.34 -11.77 28.93
N GLY A 120 -22.00 -10.62 28.72
CA GLY A 120 -23.26 -10.53 27.98
C GLY A 120 -23.40 -9.14 27.37
N ASP A 121 -24.05 -9.06 26.21
CA ASP A 121 -24.37 -7.82 25.50
C ASP A 121 -25.70 -8.00 24.75
N GLU A 122 -26.38 -6.89 24.45
CA GLU A 122 -27.65 -6.89 23.74
C GLU A 122 -27.47 -6.46 22.29
N LYS A 123 -28.03 -7.24 21.36
CA LYS A 123 -27.98 -6.94 19.92
C LYS A 123 -29.37 -6.95 19.31
N TRP A 124 -29.68 -5.90 18.56
CA TRP A 124 -30.90 -5.81 17.77
C TRP A 124 -30.93 -6.86 16.64
N VAL A 125 -32.09 -7.51 16.47
CA VAL A 125 -32.38 -8.43 15.34
C VAL A 125 -33.48 -7.81 14.49
N CYS A 126 -33.20 -7.58 13.21
CA CYS A 126 -34.16 -7.00 12.28
C CYS A 126 -35.07 -8.09 11.70
N CYS A 127 -36.38 -7.98 11.92
CA CYS A 127 -37.38 -8.88 11.32
C CYS A 127 -37.92 -8.25 10.03
N MET A 128 -37.54 -8.83 8.87
CA MET A 128 -38.11 -8.41 7.59
C MET A 128 -39.39 -9.22 7.31
N LEU A 129 -40.55 -8.60 7.53
CA LEU A 129 -41.83 -9.19 7.16
C LEU A 129 -42.00 -9.07 5.63
N THR A 130 -41.90 -10.20 4.93
CA THR A 130 -42.28 -10.25 3.51
C THR A 130 -43.81 -10.18 3.42
N THR A 131 -44.34 -9.00 3.16
CA THR A 131 -45.71 -8.85 2.68
C THR A 131 -45.77 -9.50 1.30
N HIS A 132 -46.35 -10.71 1.21
CA HIS A 132 -46.79 -11.24 -0.08
C HIS A 132 -47.70 -10.19 -0.72
N PRO A 133 -47.44 -9.76 -1.98
CA PRO A 133 -48.38 -8.89 -2.66
C PRO A 133 -49.69 -9.66 -2.75
N SER A 134 -50.72 -9.11 -2.14
CA SER A 134 -52.09 -9.57 -2.33
C SER A 134 -52.39 -9.57 -3.82
N ASP A 135 -52.59 -10.76 -4.40
CA ASP A 135 -53.15 -10.94 -5.73
C ASP A 135 -54.52 -10.26 -5.77
N SER A 136 -54.57 -9.04 -6.29
CA SER A 136 -55.81 -8.39 -6.69
C SER A 136 -56.12 -8.81 -8.12
N GLY A 137 -57.09 -9.73 -8.24
CA GLY A 137 -57.71 -10.12 -9.52
C GLY A 137 -58.64 -9.07 -10.10
#